data_AF-A0A812WX74-F1
#
_entry.id   AF-A0A812WX74-F1
#
_cell.length_a   1.000
_cell.length_b   1.000
_cell.length_c   1.000
_cell.angle_alpha   90.00
_cell.angle_beta   90.00
_cell.angle_gamma   90.00
#
_symmetry.space_group_name_H-M   'P 1'
#
loop_
_entity.id
_entity.type
_entity.pdbx_description
1 polymer ?
#
loop_
_entity_poly.entity_id
_entity_poly.type
_entity_poly.pdbx_seq_one_letter_code
_entity_poly.pdbx_strand_id
1 'polypeptide(L)'
;EEQFVQIRKHIDPFYEVAEDAAMAAEIPDPDEWTPEEVDPEVEAEPQEPPVIPWGSCGSYCPVTLKEQRWLYPGQKDFQHVYRNYVFALGSEAASEAFLKEPVRYVPVSEEP
;
A
#
# COMPACT_ATOMS: atom_id res chain seq x y z
N GLU A 1 -15.56 -18.16 -6.90
CA GLU A 1 -15.72 -16.72 -6.59
C GLU A 1 -15.27 -15.80 -7.73
N GLU A 2 -14.30 -16.20 -8.57
CA GLU A 2 -13.82 -15.42 -9.73
C GLU A 2 -14.92 -15.03 -10.74
N GLN A 3 -15.91 -15.90 -10.98
CA GLN A 3 -17.02 -15.62 -11.90
C GLN A 3 -17.87 -14.43 -11.44
N PHE A 4 -18.06 -14.25 -10.13
CA PHE A 4 -18.81 -13.09 -9.59
C PHE A 4 -18.00 -11.78 -9.70
N VAL A 5 -16.67 -11.86 -9.59
CA VAL A 5 -15.77 -10.72 -9.82
C VAL A 5 -15.81 -10.30 -11.29
N GLN A 6 -15.79 -11.26 -12.22
CA GLN A 6 -15.88 -11.00 -13.67
C GLN A 6 -17.23 -10.40 -14.06
N ILE A 7 -18.33 -10.89 -13.47
CA ILE A 7 -19.67 -10.33 -13.68
C ILE A 7 -19.75 -8.89 -13.14
N ARG A 8 -19.22 -8.62 -11.94
CA ARG A 8 -19.18 -7.25 -11.38
C ARG A 8 -18.33 -6.28 -12.21
N LYS A 9 -17.16 -6.72 -12.70
CA LYS A 9 -16.30 -5.95 -13.62
C LYS A 9 -17.01 -5.56 -14.92
N HIS A 10 -17.90 -6.41 -15.42
CA HIS A 10 -18.63 -6.15 -16.68
C HIS A 10 -19.85 -5.26 -16.49
N ILE A 11 -20.44 -5.26 -15.28
CA ILE A 11 -21.65 -4.49 -14.96
C ILE A 11 -21.32 -3.08 -14.45
N ASP A 12 -20.21 -2.92 -13.72
CA ASP A 12 -19.82 -1.63 -13.16
C ASP A 12 -18.43 -1.19 -13.67
N PRO A 13 -18.38 -0.28 -14.67
CA PRO A 13 -17.14 0.28 -15.18
C PRO A 13 -16.34 1.08 -14.13
N PHE A 14 -16.95 1.40 -12.98
CA PHE A 14 -16.32 2.16 -11.89
C PHE A 14 -15.86 1.26 -10.73
N TYR A 15 -15.87 -0.07 -10.88
CA TYR A 15 -15.38 -0.98 -9.84
C TYR A 15 -13.86 -0.80 -9.65
N GLU A 16 -13.47 -0.04 -8.63
CA GLU A 16 -12.07 0.18 -8.25
C GLU A 16 -11.47 -1.11 -7.71
N VAL A 17 -10.49 -1.64 -8.44
CA VAL A 17 -9.64 -2.74 -8.00
C VAL A 17 -8.36 -2.14 -7.45
N ALA A 18 -7.79 -2.73 -6.39
CA ALA A 18 -6.44 -2.36 -6.00
C ALA A 18 -5.50 -2.73 -7.15
N GLU A 19 -4.76 -1.75 -7.64
CA GLU A 19 -3.80 -1.94 -8.73
C GLU A 19 -2.80 -3.01 -8.28
N ASP A 20 -2.59 -4.00 -9.15
CA ASP A 20 -1.64 -5.08 -8.89
C ASP A 20 -0.28 -4.46 -8.57
N ALA A 21 0.42 -4.99 -7.55
CA ALA A 21 1.68 -4.42 -7.06
C ALA A 21 2.73 -4.28 -8.18
N ALA A 22 2.61 -5.04 -9.28
CA ALA A 22 3.47 -4.92 -10.45
C ALA A 22 3.26 -3.65 -11.31
N MET A 23 2.13 -2.95 -11.15
CA MET A 23 1.82 -1.69 -11.86
C MET A 23 1.97 -0.45 -10.97
N ALA A 24 2.08 -0.64 -9.66
CA ALA A 24 2.33 0.44 -8.73
C ALA A 24 3.79 0.91 -8.79
N ALA A 25 4.03 2.20 -8.52
CA ALA A 25 5.38 2.70 -8.32
C ALA A 25 6.09 1.85 -7.24
N GLU A 26 7.32 1.41 -7.51
CA GLU A 26 8.12 0.64 -6.56
C GLU A 26 8.19 1.40 -5.24
N ILE A 27 7.79 0.74 -4.16
CA ILE A 27 7.77 1.35 -2.84
C ILE A 27 9.23 1.48 -2.39
N PRO A 28 9.73 2.70 -2.14
CA PRO A 28 11.13 2.87 -1.77
C PRO A 28 11.39 2.20 -0.42
N ASP A 29 12.34 1.28 -0.37
CA ASP A 29 12.73 0.62 0.87
C ASP A 29 13.69 1.52 1.67
N PRO A 30 13.30 1.98 2.87
CA PRO A 30 14.13 2.86 3.67
C PRO A 30 15.38 2.17 4.24
N ASP A 31 15.42 0.83 4.31
CA ASP A 31 16.60 0.08 4.75
C ASP A 31 17.64 -0.08 3.63
N GLU A 32 17.22 -0.04 2.36
CA GLU A 32 18.14 -0.05 1.20
C GLU A 32 18.72 1.34 0.89
N TRP A 33 18.14 2.39 1.47
CA TRP A 33 18.74 3.72 1.41
C TRP A 33 20.04 3.72 2.21
N THR A 34 21.14 3.46 1.52
CA THR A 34 22.47 3.78 2.01
C THR A 34 22.78 5.19 1.54
N PRO A 35 23.15 6.13 2.42
CA PRO A 35 23.81 7.34 1.96
C PRO A 35 25.09 6.85 1.31
N GLU A 36 25.07 6.74 -0.02
CA GLU A 36 26.20 6.32 -0.85
C GLU A 36 27.44 7.06 -0.31
N GLU A 37 28.53 6.33 -0.04
CA GLU A 37 29.73 6.89 0.59
C GLU A 37 30.20 8.10 -0.22
N VAL A 38 29.83 9.29 0.26
CA VAL A 38 30.06 10.56 -0.42
C VAL A 38 31.57 10.74 -0.44
N ASP A 39 32.15 10.76 -1.64
CA ASP A 39 33.52 11.20 -1.85
C ASP A 39 33.67 12.56 -1.13
N PRO A 40 34.54 12.67 -0.11
CA PRO A 40 34.60 13.85 0.75
C PRO A 40 34.99 15.14 0.00
N GLU A 41 35.33 15.04 -1.29
CA GLU A 41 35.71 16.14 -2.17
C GLU A 41 34.51 16.79 -2.90
N VAL A 42 33.31 16.19 -2.86
CA VAL A 42 32.08 16.79 -3.38
C VAL A 42 31.19 17.20 -2.21
N GLU A 43 30.99 18.51 -2.03
CA GLU A 43 29.95 19.05 -1.12
C GLU A 43 28.56 18.67 -1.68
N ALA A 44 28.14 17.43 -1.47
CA ALA A 44 26.81 16.96 -1.78
C ALA A 44 25.87 17.34 -0.63
N GLU A 45 24.76 18.00 -0.95
CA GLU A 45 23.70 18.25 0.03
C GLU A 45 23.24 16.91 0.64
N PRO A 46 22.98 16.85 1.97
CA PRO A 46 22.55 15.62 2.61
C PRO A 46 21.30 15.10 1.91
N GLN A 47 21.41 13.96 1.26
CA GLN A 47 20.27 13.33 0.60
C GLN A 47 19.27 12.91 1.68
N GLU A 48 18.03 13.34 1.57
CA GLU A 48 16.98 12.95 2.51
C GLU A 48 16.48 11.53 2.20
N PRO A 49 16.16 10.72 3.21
CA PRO A 49 15.62 9.39 2.96
C PRO A 49 14.27 9.49 2.23
N PRO A 50 13.97 8.55 1.32
CA PRO A 50 12.72 8.56 0.58
C PRO A 50 11.53 8.39 1.53
N VAL A 51 10.53 9.27 1.40
CA VAL A 51 9.32 9.24 2.22
C VAL A 51 8.26 8.36 1.54
N ILE A 52 7.81 7.32 2.24
CA ILE A 52 6.71 6.47 1.78
C ILE A 52 5.38 7.22 2.02
N PRO A 53 4.54 7.42 0.98
CA PRO A 53 3.23 8.04 1.14
C PRO A 53 2.24 7.03 1.75
N TRP A 54 2.31 6.85 3.06
CA TRP A 54 1.42 5.93 3.78
C TRP A 54 -0.04 6.37 3.70
N GLY A 55 -0.94 5.39 3.53
CA GLY A 55 -2.38 5.64 3.63
C GLY A 55 -2.85 5.90 5.06
N SER A 56 -4.17 5.99 5.26
CA SER A 56 -4.77 6.27 6.59
C SER A 56 -4.40 5.26 7.68
N CYS A 57 -3.95 4.06 7.29
CA CYS A 57 -3.53 3.01 8.23
C CYS A 57 -2.02 2.99 8.52
N GLY A 58 -1.22 3.88 7.93
CA GLY A 58 0.23 3.87 8.15
C GLY A 58 0.89 2.56 7.69
N SER A 59 1.88 2.11 8.45
CA SER A 59 2.54 0.81 8.31
C SER A 59 1.76 -0.38 8.92
N TYR A 60 0.50 -0.18 9.32
CA TYR A 60 -0.34 -1.21 9.91
C TYR A 60 -1.33 -1.80 8.91
N CYS A 61 -1.68 -3.07 9.14
CA CYS A 61 -2.61 -3.81 8.30
C CYS A 61 -4.04 -3.26 8.39
N PRO A 62 -4.61 -2.75 7.26
CA PRO A 62 -5.95 -2.16 7.26
C PRO A 62 -7.05 -3.21 7.52
N VAL A 63 -6.82 -4.46 7.11
CA VAL A 63 -7.78 -5.57 7.27
C VAL A 63 -7.93 -5.96 8.73
N THR A 64 -6.82 -6.20 9.46
CA THR A 64 -6.88 -6.52 10.89
C THR A 64 -7.41 -5.36 11.71
N LEU A 65 -7.11 -4.12 11.29
CA LEU A 65 -7.63 -2.93 11.93
C LEU A 65 -9.15 -2.83 11.78
N LYS A 66 -9.70 -3.19 10.61
CA LYS A 66 -11.15 -3.14 10.36
C LYS A 66 -11.91 -4.29 10.99
N GLU A 67 -11.41 -5.52 10.84
CA GLU A 67 -12.12 -6.74 11.26
C GLU A 67 -11.92 -7.04 12.74
N GLN A 68 -10.67 -7.01 13.21
CA GLN A 68 -10.29 -7.42 14.55
C GLN A 68 -10.10 -6.24 15.49
N ARG A 69 -10.12 -5.00 14.97
CA ARG A 69 -9.77 -3.78 15.70
C ARG A 69 -8.41 -3.86 16.39
N TRP A 70 -7.48 -4.56 15.75
CA TRP A 70 -6.13 -4.78 16.24
C TRP A 70 -5.11 -4.14 15.31
N LEU A 71 -4.17 -3.40 15.88
CA LEU A 71 -3.02 -2.83 15.18
C LEU A 71 -1.98 -3.91 14.96
N TYR A 72 -2.01 -4.52 13.78
CA TYR A 72 -1.04 -5.53 13.38
C TYR A 72 -0.01 -4.89 12.42
N PRO A 73 1.30 -5.02 12.68
CA PRO A 73 2.32 -4.46 11.79
C PRO A 73 2.24 -5.14 10.43
N GLY A 74 2.17 -4.36 9.36
CA GLY A 74 2.21 -4.88 8.00
C GLY A 74 3.61 -5.37 7.64
N GLN A 75 3.69 -6.32 6.71
CA GLN A 75 4.95 -6.84 6.18
C GLN A 75 5.30 -6.12 4.87
N LYS A 76 6.60 -5.98 4.59
CA LYS A 76 7.10 -5.35 3.35
C LYS A 76 6.73 -6.16 2.11
N ASP A 77 6.73 -7.49 2.22
CA ASP A 77 6.37 -8.41 1.14
C ASP A 77 4.89 -8.29 0.70
N PHE A 78 4.02 -7.79 1.57
CA PHE A 78 2.58 -7.66 1.30
C PHE A 78 2.15 -6.18 1.28
N GLN A 79 2.96 -5.31 0.68
CA GLN A 79 2.58 -3.92 0.49
C GLN A 79 1.85 -3.73 -0.84
N HIS A 80 0.76 -2.96 -0.79
CA HIS A 80 -0.03 -2.62 -1.96
C HIS A 80 -0.26 -1.11 -2.03
N VAL A 81 -0.24 -0.58 -3.25
CA VAL A 81 -0.58 0.82 -3.50
C VAL A 81 -2.05 0.89 -3.90
N TYR A 82 -2.79 1.76 -3.23
CA TYR A 82 -4.19 2.03 -3.55
C TYR A 82 -4.45 3.52 -3.43
N ARG A 83 -5.02 4.12 -4.48
CA ARG A 83 -5.27 5.58 -4.56
C ARG A 83 -4.02 6.41 -4.24
N ASN A 84 -2.87 6.02 -4.78
CA ASN A 84 -1.59 6.71 -4.60
C ASN A 84 -1.02 6.67 -3.16
N TYR A 85 -1.58 5.80 -2.31
CA TYR A 85 -1.11 5.57 -0.95
C TYR A 85 -0.65 4.12 -0.76
N VAL A 86 0.39 3.93 0.05
CA VAL A 86 0.91 2.61 0.40
C VAL A 86 0.17 2.06 1.62
N PHE A 87 -0.24 0.79 1.53
CA PHE A 87 -0.83 0.01 2.62
C PHE A 87 -0.02 -1.27 2.82
N ALA A 88 0.44 -1.52 4.06
CA ALA A 88 1.18 -2.72 4.41
C ALA A 88 0.26 -3.77 5.03
N LEU A 89 0.21 -4.99 4.49
CA LEU A 89 -0.66 -6.05 4.97
C LEU A 89 0.10 -7.05 5.85
N GLY A 90 -0.59 -7.58 6.86
CA GLY A 90 0.03 -8.46 7.86
C GLY A 90 0.16 -9.92 7.44
N SER A 91 -0.61 -10.35 6.44
CA SER A 91 -0.67 -11.73 5.97
C SER A 91 -1.16 -11.79 4.52
N GLU A 92 -0.86 -12.90 3.84
CA GLU A 92 -1.36 -13.20 2.49
C GLU A 92 -2.89 -13.25 2.43
N ALA A 93 -3.55 -13.82 3.43
CA ALA A 93 -5.00 -13.83 3.49
C ALA A 93 -5.60 -12.41 3.58
N ALA A 94 -4.91 -11.50 4.29
CA ALA A 94 -5.31 -10.09 4.36
C ALA A 94 -5.06 -9.39 3.02
N SER A 95 -3.95 -9.68 2.33
CA SER A 95 -3.65 -9.08 1.01
C SER A 95 -4.70 -9.46 -0.02
N GLU A 96 -5.06 -10.75 -0.13
CA GLU A 96 -6.14 -11.20 -1.01
C GLU A 96 -7.49 -10.54 -0.69
N ALA A 97 -7.82 -10.40 0.60
CA ALA A 97 -9.06 -9.75 1.02
C ALA A 97 -9.07 -8.26 0.63
N PHE A 98 -7.94 -7.58 0.79
CA PHE A 98 -7.77 -6.18 0.40
C PHE A 98 -7.86 -5.99 -1.11
N LEU A 99 -7.22 -6.86 -1.91
CA LEU A 99 -7.27 -6.79 -3.37
C LEU A 99 -8.70 -7.01 -3.92
N LYS A 100 -9.50 -7.84 -3.24
CA LYS A 100 -10.90 -8.11 -3.64
C LYS A 100 -11.81 -6.90 -3.41
N GLU A 101 -11.68 -6.20 -2.28
CA GLU A 101 -12.57 -5.10 -1.89
C GLU A 101 -11.83 -4.01 -1.08
N PRO A 102 -10.91 -3.25 -1.71
CA PRO A 102 -10.06 -2.28 -0.99
C PRO A 102 -10.88 -1.12 -0.37
N VAL A 103 -11.96 -0.72 -1.05
CA VAL A 103 -12.90 0.33 -0.61
C VAL A 103 -13.50 0.06 0.78
N ARG A 104 -13.63 -1.21 1.17
CA ARG A 104 -14.16 -1.59 2.50
C ARG A 104 -13.20 -1.25 3.64
N TYR A 105 -11.90 -1.34 3.35
CA TYR A 105 -10.83 -1.21 4.33
C TYR A 105 -10.22 0.19 4.35
N VAL A 106 -10.24 0.89 3.21
CA VAL A 106 -9.76 2.25 3.10
C VAL A 106 -10.92 3.21 3.37
N PRO A 107 -10.83 4.07 4.41
CA PRO A 107 -11.86 5.08 4.61
C PRO A 107 -11.88 6.03 3.40
N VAL A 108 -13.07 6.25 2.84
CA VAL A 108 -13.27 7.36 1.91
C VAL A 108 -13.12 8.62 2.76
N SER A 109 -11.98 9.30 2.67
CA SER A 109 -11.88 10.66 3.15
C SER A 109 -12.81 11.50 2.27
N GLU A 110 -14.08 11.61 2.67
CA GLU A 110 -14.93 12.74 2.28
C GLU A 110 -14.22 13.98 2.83
N GLU A 111 -13.45 14.65 1.97
CA GLU A 111 -13.06 16.02 2.25
C GLU A 111 -14.34 16.88 2.26
N PRO A 112 -14.60 17.66 3.33
CA PRO A 112 -15.76 18.55 3.42
C PRO A 112 -15.65 19.79 2.52
#